data_AF-A0AB74LNN4-F1
#
_entry.id   AF-A0AB74LNN4-F1
#
_cell.length_a   1.000
_cell.length_b   1.000
_cell.length_c   1.000
_cell.angle_alpha   90.00
_cell.angle_beta   90.00
_cell.angle_gamma   90.00
#
_symmetry.space_group_name_H-M   'P 1'
#
loop_
_entity.id
_entity.type
_entity.pdbx_description
1 polymer ?
#
loop_
_entity_poly.entity_id
_entity_poly.type
_entity_poly.pdbx_seq_one_letter_code
_entity_poly.pdbx_strand_id
1 'polypeptide(L)'
;MTVATIGEVEVFVDHGADDVFITYPLWIGTRQADRLRQLADRARIAVGAGTAEGASNTGARLADAAGAIDVLIEIDSGHHRSGVRAEQVLEVAHAVGEAGLHLVGVFTFPGHSYAPGKPGEAGEQERRALNDAANALVAVGFPISCRSGGSTPTALLTAADGASETSRRLCAR
;
A
#
# COMPACT_ATOMS: atom_id res chain seq x y z
N MET A 1 2.80 11.42 -1.19
CA MET A 1 1.61 11.74 -0.34
C MET A 1 0.59 10.62 -0.44
N THR A 2 -0.38 10.52 0.47
CA THR A 2 -1.41 9.46 0.45
C THR A 2 -2.80 10.03 0.19
N VAL A 3 -3.60 9.33 -0.62
CA VAL A 3 -4.99 9.68 -0.94
C VAL A 3 -5.87 8.41 -0.93
N ALA A 4 -7.19 8.57 -1.02
CA ALA A 4 -8.14 7.45 -1.00
C ALA A 4 -8.66 7.08 -2.39
N THR A 5 -8.58 7.98 -3.37
CA THR A 5 -9.21 7.79 -4.68
C THR A 5 -8.35 8.28 -5.85
N ILE A 6 -8.58 7.72 -7.04
CA ILE A 6 -7.95 8.20 -8.28
C ILE A 6 -8.31 9.66 -8.58
N GLY A 7 -9.52 10.12 -8.20
CA GLY A 7 -9.93 11.51 -8.40
C GLY A 7 -9.09 12.49 -7.56
N GLU A 8 -8.75 12.11 -6.33
CA GLU A 8 -7.82 12.90 -5.52
C GLU A 8 -6.41 12.89 -6.14
N VAL A 9 -5.94 11.74 -6.66
CA VAL A 9 -4.65 11.68 -7.37
C VAL A 9 -4.62 12.70 -8.51
N GLU A 10 -5.66 12.74 -9.35
CA GLU A 10 -5.75 13.72 -10.44
C GLU A 10 -5.64 15.15 -9.94
N VAL A 11 -6.43 15.50 -8.92
CA VAL A 11 -6.38 16.85 -8.34
C VAL A 11 -4.99 17.20 -7.83
N PHE A 12 -4.33 16.31 -7.08
CA PHE A 12 -3.01 16.61 -6.52
C PHE A 12 -1.91 16.63 -7.59
N VAL A 13 -1.94 15.72 -8.57
CA VAL A 13 -0.97 15.69 -9.68
C VAL A 13 -1.12 16.91 -10.58
N ASP A 14 -2.35 17.39 -10.81
CA ASP A 14 -2.62 18.63 -11.54
C ASP A 14 -2.05 19.87 -10.82
N HIS A 15 -1.83 19.78 -9.51
CA HIS A 15 -1.22 20.84 -8.68
C HIS A 15 0.24 20.54 -8.30
N GLY A 16 0.91 19.63 -9.01
CA GLY A 16 2.35 19.42 -8.91
C GLY A 16 2.80 18.32 -7.95
N ALA A 17 1.90 17.48 -7.43
CA ALA A 17 2.31 16.26 -6.75
C ALA A 17 2.92 15.26 -7.74
N ASP A 18 4.09 14.74 -7.43
CA ASP A 18 4.88 13.83 -8.28
C ASP A 18 4.99 12.40 -7.71
N ASP A 19 4.49 12.18 -6.49
CA ASP A 19 4.58 10.92 -5.74
C ASP A 19 3.29 10.77 -4.91
N VAL A 20 2.40 9.88 -5.36
CA VAL A 20 1.05 9.71 -4.78
C VAL A 20 0.72 8.23 -4.61
N PHE A 21 0.34 7.85 -3.39
CA PHE A 21 -0.10 6.50 -3.03
C PHE A 21 -1.59 6.48 -2.72
N ILE A 22 -2.35 5.65 -3.44
CA ILE A 22 -3.75 5.35 -3.10
C ILE A 22 -3.77 4.25 -2.03
N THR A 23 -4.02 4.63 -0.78
CA THR A 23 -3.98 3.75 0.40
C THR A 23 -5.25 2.91 0.56
N TYR A 24 -5.73 2.31 -0.54
CA TYR A 24 -6.90 1.45 -0.54
C TYR A 24 -6.84 0.46 -1.72
N PRO A 25 -7.11 -0.84 -1.52
CA PRO A 25 -7.19 -1.78 -2.63
C PRO A 25 -8.38 -1.47 -3.54
N LEU A 26 -8.09 -1.10 -4.79
CA LEU A 26 -9.10 -0.78 -5.78
C LEU A 26 -9.35 -1.96 -6.71
N TRP A 27 -10.62 -2.25 -7.00
CA TRP A 27 -10.97 -3.06 -8.16
C TRP A 27 -10.89 -2.19 -9.43
N ILE A 28 -9.85 -2.40 -10.24
CA ILE A 28 -9.59 -1.60 -11.43
C ILE A 28 -10.44 -2.08 -12.61
N GLY A 29 -11.34 -1.21 -13.09
CA GLY A 29 -12.03 -1.39 -14.37
C GLY A 29 -11.33 -0.64 -15.49
N THR A 30 -11.86 -0.74 -16.72
CA THR A 30 -11.27 -0.08 -17.91
C THR A 30 -11.07 1.42 -17.71
N ARG A 31 -12.10 2.13 -17.22
CA ARG A 31 -12.01 3.58 -17.00
C ARG A 31 -10.96 3.95 -15.94
N GLN A 32 -10.83 3.17 -14.88
CA GLN A 32 -9.81 3.40 -13.85
C GLN A 32 -8.41 3.15 -14.40
N ALA A 33 -8.24 2.09 -15.19
CA ALA A 33 -6.96 1.77 -15.82
C ALA A 33 -6.50 2.90 -16.76
N ASP A 34 -7.40 3.44 -17.60
CA ASP A 34 -7.06 4.55 -18.50
C ASP A 34 -6.59 5.79 -17.74
N ARG A 35 -7.25 6.11 -16.61
CA ARG A 35 -6.86 7.22 -15.74
C ARG A 35 -5.50 6.97 -15.08
N LEU A 36 -5.28 5.77 -14.54
CA LEU A 36 -4.00 5.40 -13.93
C LEU A 36 -2.84 5.45 -14.92
N ARG A 37 -3.04 5.02 -16.17
CA ARG A 37 -2.02 5.15 -17.24
C ARG A 37 -1.63 6.60 -17.48
N GLN A 38 -2.61 7.48 -17.67
CA GLN A 38 -2.36 8.91 -17.90
C GLN A 38 -1.65 9.57 -16.71
N LEU A 39 -1.95 9.12 -15.49
CA LEU A 39 -1.31 9.63 -14.28
C LEU A 39 0.13 9.11 -14.12
N ALA A 40 0.39 7.85 -14.50
CA ALA A 40 1.73 7.25 -14.42
C ALA A 40 2.75 7.95 -15.33
N ASP A 41 2.30 8.55 -16.44
CA ASP A 41 3.16 9.36 -17.32
C ASP A 41 3.60 10.70 -16.68
N ARG A 42 2.90 11.14 -15.62
CA ARG A 42 3.04 12.47 -15.02
C ARG A 42 3.61 12.45 -13.61
N ALA A 43 3.39 11.35 -12.88
CA ALA A 43 3.77 11.20 -11.49
C ALA A 43 4.01 9.71 -11.17
N ARG A 44 4.76 9.46 -10.10
CA ARG A 44 4.88 8.12 -9.52
C ARG A 44 3.59 7.79 -8.78
N ILE A 45 2.87 6.80 -9.30
CA ILE A 45 1.60 6.35 -8.72
C ILE A 45 1.79 4.98 -8.07
N ALA A 46 1.33 4.87 -6.82
CA ALA A 46 1.18 3.59 -6.16
C ALA A 46 -0.27 3.28 -5.81
N VAL A 47 -0.62 1.99 -5.81
CA VAL A 47 -1.94 1.49 -5.43
C VAL A 47 -1.85 0.36 -4.41
N GLY A 48 -2.89 0.24 -3.58
CA GLY A 48 -3.03 -0.89 -2.67
C GLY A 48 -3.46 -2.17 -3.40
N ALA A 49 -2.97 -3.32 -2.95
CA ALA A 49 -3.47 -4.64 -3.33
C ALA A 49 -3.92 -5.41 -2.07
N GLY A 50 -5.10 -6.04 -2.13
CA GLY A 50 -5.68 -6.76 -0.98
C GLY A 50 -6.01 -8.22 -1.25
N THR A 51 -5.93 -8.68 -2.51
CA THR A 51 -6.11 -10.09 -2.89
C THR A 51 -5.30 -10.40 -4.15
N ALA A 52 -5.06 -11.69 -4.40
CA ALA A 52 -4.42 -12.16 -5.63
C ALA A 52 -5.26 -11.82 -6.88
N GLU A 53 -6.58 -12.00 -6.83
CA GLU A 53 -7.46 -11.69 -7.97
C GLU A 53 -7.48 -10.19 -8.29
N GLY A 54 -7.44 -9.34 -7.27
CA GLY A 54 -7.35 -7.89 -7.45
C GLY A 54 -6.04 -7.47 -8.11
N ALA A 55 -4.92 -8.08 -7.73
CA ALA A 55 -3.62 -7.84 -8.35
C ALA A 55 -3.60 -8.31 -9.82
N SER A 56 -4.04 -9.54 -10.08
CA SER A 56 -4.14 -10.09 -11.44
C SER A 56 -5.05 -9.27 -12.35
N ASN A 57 -6.22 -8.85 -11.85
CA ASN A 57 -7.11 -7.95 -12.59
C ASN A 57 -6.43 -6.60 -12.87
N THR A 58 -5.71 -6.02 -11.90
CA THR A 58 -5.03 -4.74 -12.09
C THR A 58 -3.98 -4.81 -13.18
N GLY A 59 -3.09 -5.80 -13.15
CA GLY A 59 -2.08 -5.96 -14.20
C GLY A 59 -2.69 -6.25 -15.57
N ALA A 60 -3.68 -7.15 -15.65
CA ALA A 60 -4.40 -7.42 -16.91
C ALA A 60 -5.08 -6.17 -17.48
N ARG A 61 -5.61 -5.30 -16.61
CA ARG A 61 -6.28 -4.06 -17.02
C ARG A 61 -5.31 -2.98 -17.43
N LEU A 62 -4.10 -2.94 -16.88
CA LEU A 62 -3.04 -1.98 -17.23
C LEU A 62 -2.23 -2.44 -18.45
N ALA A 63 -2.13 -3.74 -18.69
CA ALA A 63 -1.36 -4.36 -19.78
C ALA A 63 0.10 -3.89 -19.75
N ASP A 64 0.64 -3.38 -20.86
CA ASP A 64 2.04 -2.95 -20.98
C ASP A 64 2.43 -1.83 -19.98
N ALA A 65 1.44 -1.13 -19.42
CA ALA A 65 1.64 -0.10 -18.39
C ALA A 65 1.74 -0.65 -16.96
N ALA A 66 1.55 -1.96 -16.73
CA ALA A 66 1.53 -2.55 -15.39
C ALA A 66 2.81 -2.24 -14.60
N GLY A 67 3.98 -2.30 -15.24
CA GLY A 67 5.26 -2.02 -14.60
C GLY A 67 5.49 -0.55 -14.22
N ALA A 68 4.64 0.38 -14.66
CA ALA A 68 4.70 1.79 -14.30
C ALA A 68 3.95 2.10 -12.99
N ILE A 69 3.19 1.14 -12.45
CA ILE A 69 2.43 1.31 -11.22
C ILE A 69 3.10 0.55 -10.08
N ASP A 70 3.43 1.29 -9.02
CA ASP A 70 3.91 0.72 -7.78
C ASP A 70 2.75 0.09 -6.99
N VAL A 71 3.02 -1.00 -6.29
CA VAL A 71 2.03 -1.73 -5.49
C VAL A 71 2.52 -1.91 -4.07
N LEU A 72 1.64 -1.64 -3.12
CA LEU A 72 1.81 -2.05 -1.73
C LEU A 72 0.70 -3.03 -1.34
N ILE A 73 1.03 -4.11 -0.65
CA ILE A 73 0.04 -5.09 -0.19
C ILE A 73 -0.56 -4.62 1.16
N GLU A 74 -1.88 -4.57 1.26
CA GLU A 74 -2.58 -4.23 2.50
C GLU A 74 -2.53 -5.42 3.47
N ILE A 75 -2.05 -5.18 4.69
CA ILE A 75 -1.96 -6.17 5.75
C ILE A 75 -2.98 -5.82 6.83
N ASP A 76 -3.74 -6.81 7.29
CA ASP A 76 -4.58 -6.68 8.49
C ASP A 76 -3.69 -6.65 9.74
N SER A 77 -3.68 -5.51 10.41
CA SER A 77 -2.95 -5.29 11.67
C SER A 77 -3.81 -5.49 12.92
N GLY A 78 -4.99 -6.10 12.81
CA GLY A 78 -5.89 -6.33 13.95
C GLY A 78 -7.15 -5.46 13.92
N HIS A 79 -7.32 -4.60 12.91
CA HIS A 79 -8.61 -3.91 12.73
C HIS A 79 -9.68 -4.84 12.17
N HIS A 80 -9.29 -5.90 11.45
CA HIS A 80 -10.19 -6.90 10.86
C HIS A 80 -11.24 -6.29 9.92
N ARG A 81 -10.87 -5.19 9.26
CA ARG A 81 -11.73 -4.51 8.26
C ARG A 81 -11.35 -4.90 6.83
N SER A 82 -10.06 -4.88 6.54
CA SER A 82 -9.46 -5.14 5.22
C SER A 82 -8.00 -5.55 5.41
N GLY A 83 -7.34 -5.91 4.31
CA GLY A 83 -5.99 -6.44 4.30
C GLY A 83 -5.92 -7.95 4.48
N VAL A 84 -4.84 -8.54 4.00
CA VAL A 84 -4.53 -9.96 4.20
C VAL A 84 -3.80 -10.16 5.51
N ARG A 85 -3.89 -11.36 6.08
CA ARG A 85 -3.01 -11.71 7.19
C ARG A 85 -1.57 -11.78 6.72
N ALA A 86 -0.62 -11.48 7.60
CA ALA A 86 0.81 -11.53 7.27
C ALA A 86 1.23 -12.91 6.72
N GLU A 87 0.65 -14.01 7.23
CA GLU A 87 0.91 -15.37 6.71
C GLU A 87 0.46 -15.62 5.26
N GLN A 88 -0.45 -14.79 4.72
CA GLN A 88 -1.02 -14.93 3.38
C GLN A 88 -0.39 -13.95 2.36
N VAL A 89 0.55 -13.12 2.80
CA VAL A 89 1.12 -12.04 1.96
C VAL A 89 1.79 -12.56 0.69
N LEU A 90 2.39 -13.76 0.74
CA LEU A 90 3.14 -14.33 -0.39
C LEU A 90 2.23 -14.64 -1.59
N GLU A 91 1.00 -15.09 -1.34
CA GLU A 91 0.04 -15.38 -2.40
C GLU A 91 -0.27 -14.12 -3.22
N VAL A 92 -0.50 -13.00 -2.54
CA VAL A 92 -0.73 -11.70 -3.20
C VAL A 92 0.54 -11.21 -3.90
N ALA A 93 1.71 -11.35 -3.29
CA ALA A 93 2.98 -10.91 -3.88
C ALA A 93 3.33 -11.65 -5.18
N HIS A 94 3.10 -12.96 -5.22
CA HIS A 94 3.26 -13.73 -6.45
C HIS A 94 2.30 -13.24 -7.54
N ALA A 95 1.02 -13.04 -7.21
CA ALA A 95 0.05 -12.51 -8.17
C ALA A 95 0.44 -11.10 -8.69
N VAL A 96 0.97 -10.23 -7.83
CA VAL A 96 1.49 -8.91 -8.22
C VAL A 96 2.64 -9.05 -9.23
N GLY A 97 3.60 -9.94 -8.95
CA GLY A 97 4.74 -10.20 -9.85
C GLY A 97 4.32 -10.82 -11.20
N GLU A 98 3.45 -11.83 -11.17
CA GLU A 98 2.90 -12.48 -12.38
C GLU A 98 2.07 -11.51 -13.24
N ALA A 99 1.40 -10.55 -12.60
CA ALA A 99 0.64 -9.50 -13.26
C ALA A 99 1.52 -8.38 -13.85
N GLY A 100 2.85 -8.45 -13.68
CA GLY A 100 3.80 -7.46 -14.20
C GLY A 100 3.80 -6.12 -13.45
N LEU A 101 3.23 -6.09 -12.24
CA LEU A 101 3.18 -4.90 -11.39
C LEU A 101 4.47 -4.79 -10.54
N HIS A 102 4.80 -3.57 -10.11
CA HIS A 102 5.99 -3.34 -9.31
C HIS A 102 5.68 -3.36 -7.81
N LEU A 103 5.90 -4.50 -7.16
CA LEU A 103 5.77 -4.62 -5.70
C LEU A 103 6.86 -3.81 -4.99
N VAL A 104 6.49 -2.79 -4.22
CA VAL A 104 7.43 -1.94 -3.48
C VAL A 104 7.33 -2.09 -1.96
N GLY A 105 6.22 -2.63 -1.45
CA GLY A 105 5.96 -2.55 -0.02
C GLY A 105 4.74 -3.29 0.51
N VAL A 106 4.53 -3.09 1.80
CA VAL A 106 3.32 -3.44 2.53
C VAL A 106 2.77 -2.21 3.23
N PHE A 107 1.46 -2.17 3.45
CA PHE A 107 0.82 -1.11 4.20
C PHE A 107 -0.30 -1.61 5.11
N THR A 108 -0.68 -0.82 6.11
CA THR A 108 -1.84 -1.10 6.95
C THR A 108 -2.46 0.21 7.46
N PHE A 109 -3.68 0.11 7.98
CA PHE A 109 -4.33 1.18 8.73
C PHE A 109 -4.87 0.63 10.07
N PRO A 110 -4.29 1.02 11.23
CA PRO A 110 -4.68 0.48 12.53
C PRO A 110 -5.93 1.19 13.08
N GLY A 111 -7.05 1.10 12.37
CA GLY A 111 -8.28 1.84 12.71
C GLY A 111 -8.87 1.52 14.09
N HIS A 112 -8.57 0.34 14.64
CA HIS A 112 -8.96 -0.03 16.00
C HIS A 112 -8.24 0.80 17.10
N SER A 113 -7.21 1.57 16.73
CA SER A 113 -6.55 2.54 17.62
C SER A 113 -7.46 3.68 18.09
N TYR A 114 -8.56 3.96 17.39
CA TYR A 114 -9.52 5.00 17.79
C TYR A 114 -10.40 4.56 18.97
N ALA A 115 -10.39 3.29 19.36
CA ALA A 115 -11.10 2.83 20.55
C ALA A 115 -10.40 3.31 21.84
N PRO A 116 -11.15 3.68 22.89
CA PRO A 116 -10.56 4.13 24.16
C PRO A 116 -9.54 3.15 24.72
N GLY A 117 -8.34 3.66 25.05
CA GLY A 117 -7.25 2.85 25.62
C GLY A 117 -6.55 1.90 24.65
N LYS A 118 -6.92 1.88 23.36
CA LYS A 118 -6.33 1.01 22.34
C LYS A 118 -5.12 1.55 21.55
N PRO A 119 -4.77 2.86 21.51
CA PRO A 119 -3.69 3.33 20.64
C PRO A 119 -2.35 2.58 20.80
N GLY A 120 -1.93 2.27 22.04
CA GLY A 120 -0.68 1.55 22.30
C GLY A 120 -0.70 0.11 21.79
N GLU A 121 -1.77 -0.63 22.09
CA GLU A 121 -1.96 -2.00 21.59
C GLU A 121 -1.98 -2.03 20.06
N ALA A 122 -2.71 -1.08 19.45
CA ALA A 122 -2.85 -0.98 18.01
C ALA A 122 -1.53 -0.65 17.30
N GLY A 123 -0.71 0.23 17.87
CA GLY A 123 0.61 0.55 17.34
C GLY A 123 1.57 -0.65 17.36
N GLU A 124 1.53 -1.47 18.41
CA GLU A 124 2.35 -2.70 18.48
C GLU A 124 1.86 -3.76 17.50
N GLN A 125 0.54 -3.93 17.35
CA GLN A 125 -0.03 -4.87 16.36
C GLN A 125 0.29 -4.44 14.92
N GLU A 126 0.18 -3.15 14.61
CA GLU A 126 0.63 -2.55 13.34
C GLU A 126 2.09 -2.87 13.05
N ARG A 127 2.98 -2.53 13.99
CA ARG A 127 4.42 -2.73 13.84
C ARG A 127 4.75 -4.20 13.60
N ARG A 128 4.12 -5.10 14.35
CA ARG A 128 4.32 -6.55 14.21
C ARG A 128 3.86 -7.02 12.84
N ALA A 129 2.61 -6.73 12.45
CA ALA A 129 2.03 -7.19 11.19
C ALA A 129 2.84 -6.72 9.97
N LEU A 130 3.26 -5.44 9.94
CA LEU A 130 4.09 -4.91 8.85
C LEU A 130 5.48 -5.56 8.78
N ASN A 131 6.11 -5.81 9.93
CA ASN A 131 7.42 -6.46 9.97
C ASN A 131 7.35 -7.93 9.58
N ASP A 132 6.36 -8.66 10.08
CA ASP A 132 6.18 -10.08 9.77
C ASP A 132 5.93 -10.27 8.27
N ALA A 133 5.04 -9.45 7.68
CA ALA A 133 4.78 -9.48 6.25
C ALA A 133 6.01 -9.09 5.41
N ALA A 134 6.72 -8.02 5.78
CA ALA A 134 7.93 -7.61 5.07
C ALA A 134 9.03 -8.67 5.15
N ASN A 135 9.25 -9.27 6.32
CA ASN A 135 10.24 -10.32 6.52
C ASN A 135 9.90 -11.58 5.70
N ALA A 136 8.62 -11.96 5.66
CA ALA A 136 8.18 -13.09 4.83
C ALA A 136 8.47 -12.86 3.34
N LEU A 137 8.21 -11.64 2.85
CA LEU A 137 8.48 -11.28 1.45
C LEU A 137 9.98 -11.25 1.12
N VAL A 138 10.81 -10.64 1.99
CA VAL A 138 12.27 -10.61 1.83
C VAL A 138 12.85 -12.03 1.83
N ALA A 139 12.35 -12.91 2.69
CA ALA A 139 12.85 -14.28 2.81
C ALA A 139 12.72 -15.10 1.52
N VAL A 140 11.78 -14.74 0.64
CA VAL A 140 11.58 -15.41 -0.67
C VAL A 140 12.05 -14.56 -1.85
N GLY A 141 12.77 -13.46 -1.58
CA GLY A 141 13.45 -12.67 -2.61
C GLY A 141 12.65 -11.50 -3.20
N PHE A 142 11.50 -11.13 -2.62
CA PHE A 142 10.85 -9.87 -2.98
C PHE A 142 11.59 -8.70 -2.30
N PRO A 143 12.17 -7.75 -3.05
CA PRO A 143 12.77 -6.57 -2.47
C PRO A 143 11.66 -5.63 -1.95
N ILE A 144 11.73 -5.27 -0.68
CA ILE A 144 10.75 -4.38 -0.04
C ILE A 144 11.46 -3.10 0.36
N SER A 145 11.01 -1.96 -0.16
CA SER A 145 11.54 -0.64 0.18
C SER A 145 10.61 0.15 1.07
N CYS A 146 9.32 -0.25 1.16
CA CYS A 146 8.31 0.50 1.90
C CYS A 146 7.51 -0.34 2.89
N ARG A 147 7.33 0.21 4.09
CA ARG A 147 6.34 -0.22 5.08
C ARG A 147 5.56 1.03 5.49
N SER A 148 4.30 1.11 5.08
CA SER A 148 3.46 2.28 5.32
C SER A 148 2.39 1.97 6.37
N GLY A 149 2.31 2.78 7.41
CA GLY A 149 1.32 2.61 8.47
C GLY A 149 1.04 3.92 9.19
N GLY A 150 0.05 3.88 10.06
CA GLY A 150 -0.26 4.94 10.99
C GLY A 150 -1.72 5.33 11.00
N SER A 151 -2.15 5.81 12.15
CA SER A 151 -3.39 6.55 12.35
C SER A 151 -3.10 7.79 13.18
N THR A 152 -4.04 8.73 13.30
CA THR A 152 -3.84 9.87 14.20
C THR A 152 -3.53 9.43 15.64
N PRO A 153 -4.21 8.44 16.23
CA PRO A 153 -3.85 7.94 17.56
C PRO A 153 -2.49 7.22 17.66
N THR A 154 -2.08 6.45 16.64
CA THR A 154 -0.80 5.72 16.71
C THR A 154 0.41 6.57 16.33
N ALA A 155 0.24 7.62 15.52
CA ALA A 155 1.34 8.46 15.02
C ALA A 155 2.19 9.09 16.15
N LEU A 156 1.57 9.43 17.28
CA LEU A 156 2.28 9.99 18.44
C LEU A 156 3.10 8.95 19.20
N LEU A 157 2.84 7.67 18.97
CA LEU A 157 3.48 6.53 19.64
C LEU A 157 4.56 5.89 18.76
N THR A 158 4.34 5.86 17.45
CA THR A 158 5.21 5.19 16.47
C THR A 158 6.43 6.04 16.04
N ALA A 159 6.41 7.34 16.29
CA ALA A 159 7.53 8.26 15.99
C ALA A 159 8.81 7.94 16.76
N ALA A 160 8.76 7.09 17.80
CA ALA A 160 9.91 6.76 18.65
C ALA A 160 10.81 5.62 18.10
N ASP A 161 10.28 4.69 17.30
CA ASP A 161 10.92 3.36 17.10
C ASP A 161 11.04 2.89 15.64
N GLY A 162 11.13 3.80 14.67
CA GLY A 162 11.58 3.45 13.31
C GLY A 162 10.53 2.89 12.35
N ALA A 163 9.24 3.23 12.53
CA ALA A 163 8.28 3.12 11.44
C ALA A 163 8.65 4.14 10.34
N SER A 164 8.89 3.65 9.13
CA SER A 164 9.32 4.47 7.97
C SER A 164 8.19 5.26 7.31
N GLU A 165 7.40 5.97 8.14
CA GLU A 165 6.87 7.31 7.89
C GLU A 165 5.35 7.49 7.75
N THR A 166 4.84 8.43 8.55
CA THR A 166 3.69 9.29 8.23
C THR A 166 4.18 10.36 7.24
N SER A 167 4.28 9.99 5.95
CA SER A 167 4.50 10.82 4.73
C SER A 167 5.78 11.67 4.56
N ARG A 168 6.76 11.28 3.69
CA ARG A 168 7.62 12.22 2.90
C ARG A 168 8.06 11.85 1.48
N ARG A 169 8.02 10.61 1.01
CA ARG A 169 8.11 10.11 -0.41
C ARG A 169 7.78 8.61 -0.32
N LEU A 170 7.42 7.87 -1.36
CA LEU A 170 6.85 6.49 -1.30
C LEU A 170 7.78 5.37 -0.71
N CYS A 171 8.56 5.70 0.33
CA CYS A 171 9.74 5.09 0.91
C CYS A 171 10.91 5.05 -0.09
N ALA A 172 11.65 6.17 -0.13
CA ALA A 172 12.67 6.51 -1.11
C ALA A 172 13.70 5.38 -1.37
N ARG A 173 13.95 5.12 -2.66
CA ARG A 173 14.91 4.13 -3.19
C ARG A 173 16.28 4.16 -2.51
#